data_AF-A0A2A8UUV6-F1
#
_entry.id   AF-A0A2A8UUV6-F1
#
_cell.length_a   1.000
_cell.length_b   1.000
_cell.length_c   1.000
_cell.angle_alpha   90.00
_cell.angle_beta   90.00
_cell.angle_gamma   90.00
#
_symmetry.space_group_name_H-M   'P 1'
#
loop_
_entity.id
_entity.type
_entity.pdbx_description
1 polymer ?
#
loop_
_entity_poly.entity_id
_entity_poly.type
_entity_poly.pdbx_seq_one_letter_code
_entity_poly.pdbx_strand_id
1 'polypeptide(L)' 'MFEQAIEKKREKMIYFAERYGMTSQKTVNCSQELDRLLNVIWHIHTDYTHTQMFETHS' A
#
# COMPACT_ATOMS: atom_id res chain seq x y z
N MET A 1 3.28 -5.95 11.25
CA MET A 1 4.60 -5.24 11.07
C MET A 1 4.58 -4.33 9.84
N PHE A 2 3.95 -4.73 8.72
CA PHE A 2 3.81 -3.88 7.54
C PHE A 2 2.81 -2.73 7.72
N GLU A 3 1.82 -2.87 8.61
CA GLU A 3 0.80 -1.84 8.85
C GLU A 3 1.42 -0.52 9.31
N GLN A 4 2.43 -0.57 10.18
CA GLN A 4 3.11 0.62 10.69
C GLN A 4 3.88 1.38 9.60
N ALA A 5 4.40 0.67 8.61
CA ALA A 5 5.10 1.28 7.47
C ALA A 5 4.11 1.97 6.53
N ILE A 6 2.96 1.34 6.26
CA ILE A 6 1.85 1.94 5.50
C ILE A 6 1.34 3.19 6.22
N GLU A 7 1.11 3.08 7.53
CA GLU A 7 0.54 4.15 8.34
C GLU A 7 1.44 5.39 8.31
N LYS A 8 2.74 5.23 8.59
CA LYS A 8 3.73 6.31 8.48
C LYS A 8 3.82 6.92 7.08
N LYS A 9 3.65 6.10 6.04
CA LYS A 9 3.72 6.57 4.64
C LYS A 9 2.46 7.35 4.26
N ARG A 10 1.30 6.92 4.74
CA ARG A 10 0.01 7.63 4.59
C ARG A 10 0.02 8.96 5.33
N GLU A 11 0.52 9.02 6.56
CA GLU A 11 0.68 10.30 7.28
C GLU A 11 1.56 11.29 6.51
N LYS A 12 2.67 10.81 5.92
CA LYS A 12 3.52 11.65 5.05
C LYS A 12 2.80 12.16 3.80
N MET A 13 1.96 11.32 3.19
CA MET A 13 1.16 11.74 2.02
C MET A 13 0.14 12.81 2.41
N ILE A 14 -0.55 12.65 3.55
CA ILE A 14 -1.50 13.64 4.07
C ILE A 14 -0.77 14.97 4.35
N TYR A 15 0.39 14.92 5.02
CA TYR A 15 1.20 16.10 5.24
C TYR A 15 1.59 16.82 3.94
N PHE A 16 1.98 16.07 2.89
CA PHE A 16 2.32 16.66 1.60
C PHE A 16 1.10 17.23 0.87
N ALA A 17 -0.04 16.56 0.97
CA ALA A 17 -1.28 17.05 0.42
C ALA A 17 -1.75 18.35 1.07
N GLU A 18 -1.67 18.45 2.39
CA GLU A 18 -2.02 19.67 3.13
C GLU A 18 -1.04 20.81 2.83
N ARG A 19 0.25 20.49 2.72
CA ARG A 19 1.30 21.51 2.56
C ARG A 19 1.50 21.99 1.12
N TYR A 20 1.38 21.08 0.15
CA TYR A 20 1.70 21.36 -1.25
C TYR A 20 0.51 21.17 -2.20
N GLY A 21 -0.63 20.67 -1.70
CA GLY A 21 -1.79 20.31 -2.52
C GLY A 21 -1.69 18.91 -3.09
N MET A 22 -2.84 18.37 -3.51
CA MET A 22 -2.94 17.01 -4.09
C MET A 22 -2.24 16.87 -5.44
N THR A 23 -2.13 17.95 -6.20
CA THR A 23 -1.53 17.96 -7.55
C THR A 23 -0.03 18.25 -7.52
N SER A 24 0.55 18.54 -6.35
CA SER A 24 2.00 18.71 -6.25
C SER A 24 2.71 17.41 -6.58
N GLN A 25 3.77 17.51 -7.38
CA GLN A 25 4.60 16.35 -7.75
C GLN A 25 5.07 15.55 -6.53
N LYS A 26 5.32 16.23 -5.39
CA LYS A 26 5.71 15.55 -4.15
C LYS A 26 4.59 14.69 -3.57
N THR A 27 3.35 15.18 -3.60
CA THR A 27 2.17 14.45 -3.12
C THR A 27 1.83 13.30 -4.06
N VAL A 28 1.89 13.54 -5.38
CA VAL A 28 1.65 12.51 -6.42
C VAL A 28 2.69 11.40 -6.35
N ASN A 29 3.97 11.72 -6.20
CA ASN A 29 5.00 10.70 -6.04
C ASN A 29 4.79 9.91 -4.74
N CYS A 30 4.43 10.59 -3.64
CA CYS A 30 4.17 9.92 -2.37
C CYS A 30 2.93 9.01 -2.43
N SER A 31 1.88 9.38 -3.16
CA SER A 31 0.69 8.55 -3.33
C SER A 31 0.98 7.31 -4.18
N GLN A 32 1.77 7.46 -5.25
CA GLN A 32 2.21 6.32 -6.08
C GLN A 32 3.08 5.34 -5.30
N GLU A 33 3.97 5.83 -4.44
CA GLU A 33 4.80 4.97 -3.58
C GLU A 33 3.95 4.23 -2.53
N LEU A 34 2.95 4.90 -1.95
CA LEU A 34 2.02 4.27 -1.02
C LEU A 34 1.18 3.20 -1.72
N ASP A 35 0.65 3.51 -2.91
CA ASP A 35 -0.15 2.60 -3.73
C ASP A 35 0.64 1.34 -4.13
N ARG A 36 1.89 1.49 -4.58
CA ARG A 36 2.77 0.35 -4.86
C ARG A 36 2.98 -0.53 -3.64
N LEU A 37 3.17 0.07 -2.47
CA LEU A 37 3.40 -0.68 -1.24
C LEU A 37 2.14 -1.46 -0.83
N LEU A 38 0.95 -0.87 -1.02
CA LEU A 38 -0.33 -1.54 -0.82
C LEU A 38 -0.54 -2.68 -1.82
N ASN A 39 -0.24 -2.46 -3.10
CA ASN A 39 -0.39 -3.48 -4.14
C ASN A 39 0.53 -4.68 -3.90
N VAL A 40 1.78 -4.46 -3.49
CA VAL A 40 2.70 -5.56 -3.12
C VAL A 40 2.14 -6.39 -1.97
N ILE A 41 1.60 -5.74 -0.94
CA ILE A 41 1.01 -6.44 0.21
C ILE A 41 -0.26 -7.18 -0.20
N TRP A 42 -1.10 -6.57 -1.03
CA TRP A 42 -2.29 -7.21 -1.59
C TRP A 42 -1.93 -8.46 -2.38
N HIS A 43 -0.91 -8.41 -3.24
CA HIS A 43 -0.44 -9.58 -3.99
C HIS A 43 0.09 -10.67 -3.06
N ILE A 44 0.93 -10.31 -2.08
CA ILE A 44 1.45 -11.27 -1.08
C ILE A 44 0.30 -11.94 -0.30
N HIS A 45 -0.71 -11.17 0.10
CA HIS A 45 -1.87 -11.70 0.84
C HIS A 45 -2.78 -12.55 -0.06
N THR A 46 -2.96 -12.14 -1.33
CA THR A 46 -3.78 -12.86 -2.31
C THR A 46 -3.16 -14.20 -2.69
N ASP A 47 -1.83 -14.26 -2.84
CA ASP A 47 -1.09 -15.50 -3.12
C ASP A 47 -1.16 -16.48 -1.94
N TYR A 48 -1.22 -15.96 -0.70
CA TYR A 48 -1.44 -16.78 0.50
C TYR A 48 -2.85 -17.39 0.54
N THR A 49 -3.87 -16.61 0.13
CA THR A 49 -5.25 -17.14 0.00
C THR A 49 -5.43 -18.10 -1.17
N HIS A 50 -4.62 -18.02 -2.23
CA HIS A 50 -4.68 -18.99 -3.32
C HIS A 50 -4.08 -20.35 -2.92
N THR A 51 -3.04 -20.35 -2.08
CA THR A 51 -2.36 -21.58 -1.63
C THR A 51 -3.21 -22.41 -0.66
N GLN A 52 -4.13 -21.81 0.11
CA GLN A 52 -5.04 -22.57 0.99
C GLN A 52 -6.26 -23.19 0.29
N MET A 53 -6.51 -22.89 -1.00
CA MET A 53 -7.64 -23.45 -1.76
C MET A 53 -7.29 -24.74 -2.53
N PHE A 54 -6.01 -25.09 -2.65
CA PHE A 54 -5.57 -26.29 -3.38
C PHE A 54 -5.38 -27.55 -2.52
N GLU A 55 -5.51 -27.47 -1.20
CA GLU A 55 -5.38 -28.63 -0.29
C GLU A 55 -6.72 -29.15 0.27
N THR A 56 -7.86 -28.89 -0.40
CA THR A 56 -9.18 -29.43 0.03
C THR A 56 -9.87 -30.32 -1.01
N HIS A 57 -9.15 -30.79 -2.03
CA HIS A 57 -9.62 -31.87 -2.89
C HIS A 57 -8.52 -32.92 -3.07
N SER A 58 -8.42 -33.84 -2.11
CA SER A 58 -7.97 -35.20 -2.33
C SER A 58 -8.62 -36.17 -1.36
#